data_AF-A0A6B2UQP0-F1
#
_entry.id   AF-A0A6B2UQP0-F1
#
_cell.length_a   1.000
_cell.length_b   1.000
_cell.length_c   1.000
_cell.angle_alpha   90.00
_cell.angle_beta   90.00
_cell.angle_gamma   90.00
#
_symmetry.space_group_name_H-M   'P 1'
#
loop_
_entity.id
_entity.type
_entity.pdbx_description
1 polymer ?
#
loop_
_entity_poly.entity_id
_entity_poly.type
_entity_poly.pdbx_seq_one_letter_code
_entity_poly.pdbx_strand_id
1 'polypeptide(L)'
;MVAGELGRRVSGEEEYRTSLREERAAFAWVLERYGARTPAEARAEALTAYPYEPPEAPYRDLVFHDPAWHWAMLHLHGAHYWHESPELLHPSREYEARTAQPGPPPHTT
;
A
#
# COMPACT_ATOMS: atom_id res chain seq x y z
N MET A 1 -11.80 -6.86 27.25
CA MET A 1 -12.66 -6.53 26.10
C MET A 1 -11.76 -6.22 24.93
N VAL A 2 -11.89 -6.97 23.84
CA VAL A 2 -11.05 -6.86 22.63
C VAL A 2 -11.66 -5.76 21.76
N ALA A 3 -10.95 -4.64 21.59
CA ALA A 3 -11.29 -3.61 20.62
C ALA A 3 -10.60 -3.96 19.31
N GLY A 4 -11.38 -3.99 18.23
CA GLY A 4 -11.01 -4.51 16.91
C GLY A 4 -9.84 -3.79 16.24
N GLU A 5 -9.32 -4.47 15.22
CA GLU A 5 -8.30 -4.01 14.27
C GLU A 5 -8.61 -2.58 13.79
N LEU A 6 -7.93 -1.61 14.39
CA LEU A 6 -7.89 -0.24 13.90
C LEU A 6 -6.71 -0.15 12.95
N GLY A 7 -7.00 0.23 11.70
CA GLY A 7 -6.02 0.57 10.68
C GLY A 7 -4.82 1.31 11.27
N ARG A 8 -3.64 0.86 10.86
CA ARG A 8 -2.31 1.20 11.37
C ARG A 8 -2.23 2.68 11.81
N ARG A 9 -2.30 2.96 13.12
CA ARG A 9 -1.97 4.30 13.65
C ARG A 9 -0.46 4.47 13.55
N VAL A 10 -0.02 5.23 12.57
CA VAL A 10 1.41 5.50 12.36
C VAL A 10 1.86 6.45 13.46
N SER A 11 2.60 5.95 14.43
CA SER A 11 2.93 6.69 15.65
C SER A 11 4.26 7.41 15.48
N GLY A 12 4.32 8.35 14.54
CA GLY A 12 5.45 9.28 14.38
C GLY A 12 5.84 9.59 12.93
N GLU A 13 6.57 10.69 12.73
CA GLU A 13 7.00 11.18 11.42
C GLU A 13 7.93 10.19 10.67
N GLU A 14 8.77 9.46 11.40
CA GLU A 14 9.68 8.47 10.81
C GLU A 14 8.94 7.20 10.36
N GLU A 15 8.02 6.72 11.19
CA GLU A 15 7.13 5.61 10.82
C GLU A 15 6.28 6.00 9.61
N TYR A 16 5.76 7.23 9.57
CA TYR A 16 5.00 7.76 8.42
C TYR A 16 5.80 7.68 7.14
N ARG A 17 7.02 8.23 7.15
CA ARG A 17 7.89 8.22 5.98
C ARG A 17 8.27 6.80 5.58
N THR A 18 8.34 5.88 6.53
CA THR A 18 8.64 4.48 6.27
C THR A 18 7.48 3.80 5.57
N SER A 19 6.26 3.90 6.12
CA SER A 19 5.04 3.43 5.46
C SER A 19 4.88 4.05 4.07
N LEU A 20 5.08 5.37 3.94
CA LEU A 20 5.00 6.05 2.64
C LEU A 20 5.99 5.49 1.62
N ARG A 21 7.22 5.14 2.03
CA ARG A 21 8.20 4.51 1.13
C ARG A 21 7.80 3.09 0.74
N GLU A 22 7.32 2.30 1.71
CA GLU A 22 6.91 0.91 1.49
C GLU A 22 5.70 0.84 0.55
N GLU A 23 4.67 1.63 0.81
CA GLU A 23 3.45 1.67 -0.02
C GLU A 23 3.74 2.16 -1.45
N ARG A 24 4.57 3.20 -1.61
CA ARG A 24 5.01 3.65 -2.95
C ARG A 24 5.77 2.55 -3.70
N ALA A 25 6.64 1.81 -3.01
CA ALA A 25 7.42 0.73 -3.61
C ALA A 25 6.56 -0.49 -3.98
N ALA A 26 5.52 -0.78 -3.17
CA ALA A 26 4.55 -1.83 -3.45
C ALA A 26 3.64 -1.45 -4.62
N PHE A 27 3.07 -0.25 -4.61
CA PHE A 27 2.22 0.26 -5.69
C PHE A 27 2.97 0.31 -7.03
N ALA A 28 4.18 0.89 -7.05
CA ALA A 28 5.00 0.96 -8.27
C ALA A 28 5.30 -0.44 -8.82
N TRP A 29 5.62 -1.40 -7.94
CA TRP A 29 5.86 -2.78 -8.36
C TRP A 29 4.62 -3.41 -9.03
N VAL A 30 3.41 -3.15 -8.51
CA VAL A 30 2.18 -3.63 -9.14
C VAL A 30 2.00 -2.98 -10.52
N LEU A 31 2.24 -1.67 -10.66
CA LEU A 31 2.14 -1.00 -11.95
C LEU A 31 3.13 -1.53 -12.99
N GLU A 32 4.37 -1.83 -12.58
CA GLU A 32 5.37 -2.45 -13.45
C GLU A 32 4.91 -3.85 -13.91
N ARG A 33 4.35 -4.64 -12.99
CA ARG A 33 4.04 -6.06 -13.23
C ARG A 33 2.71 -6.28 -13.94
N TYR A 34 1.70 -5.49 -13.61
CA TYR A 34 0.31 -5.66 -14.06
C TYR A 34 -0.18 -4.52 -14.97
N GLY A 35 0.47 -3.35 -14.92
CA GLY A 35 0.07 -2.15 -15.65
C GLY A 35 0.91 -1.81 -16.87
N ALA A 36 1.90 -2.65 -17.23
CA ALA A 36 2.86 -2.40 -18.30
C ALA A 36 3.59 -1.04 -18.18
N ARG A 37 3.73 -0.52 -16.96
CA ARG A 37 4.47 0.72 -16.70
C ARG A 37 5.95 0.46 -16.68
N THR A 38 6.72 1.39 -17.23
CA THR A 38 8.16 1.41 -16.99
C THR A 38 8.44 1.74 -15.51
N PRO A 39 9.63 1.39 -14.98
CA PRO A 39 9.98 1.72 -13.61
C PRO A 39 9.99 3.23 -13.30
N ALA A 40 10.12 4.10 -14.31
CA ALA A 40 10.07 5.55 -14.13
C ALA A 40 8.62 6.05 -14.01
N GLU A 41 7.74 5.58 -14.90
CA GLU A 41 6.30 5.90 -14.87
C GLU A 41 5.66 5.39 -13.57
N ALA A 42 5.93 4.14 -13.20
CA ALA A 42 5.40 3.54 -11.98
C ALA A 42 5.78 4.34 -10.72
N ARG A 43 7.01 4.86 -10.64
CA ARG A 43 7.45 5.72 -9.53
C ARG A 43 6.75 7.07 -9.54
N ALA A 44 6.58 7.69 -10.71
CA ALA A 44 5.89 8.97 -10.83
C ALA A 44 4.40 8.85 -10.43
N GLU A 45 3.75 7.76 -10.85
CA GLU A 45 2.37 7.45 -10.48
C GLU A 45 2.26 7.14 -8.98
N ALA A 46 3.20 6.38 -8.39
CA ALA A 46 3.23 6.12 -6.95
C ALA A 46 3.40 7.39 -6.11
N LEU A 47 4.21 8.35 -6.56
CA LEU A 47 4.36 9.66 -5.89
C LEU A 47 3.06 10.47 -5.90
N THR A 48 2.26 10.30 -6.95
CA THR A 48 0.96 10.97 -7.12
C THR A 48 -0.11 10.29 -6.26
N ALA A 49 -0.14 8.95 -6.25
CA ALA A 49 -1.11 8.16 -5.47
C ALA A 49 -0.86 8.26 -3.95
N TYR A 50 0.39 8.36 -3.54
CA TYR A 50 0.81 8.49 -2.14
C TYR A 50 1.58 9.80 -1.94
N PRO A 51 0.90 10.96 -1.92
CA PRO A 51 1.57 12.23 -1.63
C PRO A 51 2.07 12.25 -0.18
N TYR A 52 3.08 13.07 0.08
CA TYR A 52 3.44 13.38 1.47
C TYR A 52 2.39 14.33 2.05
N GLU A 53 1.85 13.98 3.21
CA GLU A 53 0.90 14.78 3.97
C GLU A 53 1.58 15.31 5.24
N PRO A 54 1.54 16.62 5.51
CA PRO A 54 2.14 17.20 6.70
C PRO A 54 1.39 16.75 7.97
N PRO A 55 2.03 16.83 9.16
CA PRO A 55 1.42 16.43 10.43
C PRO A 55 0.07 17.05 10.75
N GLU A 56 -0.20 18.23 10.21
CA GLU A 56 -1.44 18.98 10.44
C GLU A 56 -2.57 18.59 9.47
N ALA A 57 -2.30 17.71 8.49
CA ALA A 57 -3.30 17.31 7.52
C ALA A 57 -4.42 16.49 8.21
N PRO A 58 -5.71 16.87 8.02
CA PRO A 58 -6.82 16.31 8.79
C PRO A 58 -7.10 14.83 8.51
N TYR A 59 -6.62 14.31 7.38
CA TYR A 59 -6.80 12.92 6.96
C TYR A 59 -5.46 12.24 6.66
N ARG A 60 -4.39 12.72 7.29
CA ARG A 60 -3.07 12.09 7.19
C ARG A 60 -3.21 10.59 7.45
N ASP A 61 -2.52 9.79 6.62
CA ASP A 61 -2.45 8.32 6.70
C ASP A 61 -3.67 7.57 6.17
N LEU A 62 -4.74 8.27 5.75
CA LEU A 62 -5.94 7.60 5.23
C LEU A 62 -5.64 6.75 3.99
N VAL A 63 -4.64 7.14 3.20
CA VAL A 63 -4.18 6.40 2.02
C VAL A 63 -3.59 5.01 2.38
N PHE A 64 -3.22 4.76 3.63
CA PHE A 64 -2.68 3.47 4.10
C PHE A 64 -3.74 2.51 4.64
N HIS A 65 -5.03 2.87 4.58
CA HIS A 65 -6.08 2.03 5.17
C HIS A 65 -6.26 0.69 4.44
N ASP A 66 -5.99 0.67 3.15
CA ASP A 66 -5.97 -0.52 2.31
C ASP A 66 -4.56 -0.79 1.77
N PRO A 67 -4.24 -2.07 1.46
CA PRO A 67 -2.96 -2.40 0.84
C PRO A 67 -2.78 -1.70 -0.50
N ALA A 68 -1.54 -1.30 -0.84
CA ALA A 68 -1.21 -0.77 -2.16
C ALA A 68 -1.68 -1.61 -3.35
N TRP A 69 -1.87 -2.92 -3.18
CA TRP A 69 -2.53 -3.77 -4.18
C TRP A 69 -3.93 -3.25 -4.55
N HIS A 70 -4.79 -2.99 -3.56
CA HIS A 70 -6.17 -2.55 -3.81
C HIS A 70 -6.18 -1.24 -4.59
N TRP A 71 -5.37 -0.28 -4.15
CA TRP A 71 -5.22 1.00 -4.81
C TRP A 71 -4.68 0.88 -6.24
N ALA A 72 -3.70 0.00 -6.46
CA ALA A 72 -3.16 -0.23 -7.79
C ALA A 72 -4.18 -0.89 -8.72
N MET A 73 -4.99 -1.83 -8.23
CA MET A 73 -6.07 -2.43 -9.02
C MET A 73 -7.15 -1.39 -9.38
N LEU A 74 -7.55 -0.54 -8.44
CA LEU A 74 -8.46 0.58 -8.71
C LEU A 74 -7.88 1.54 -9.76
N HIS A 75 -6.58 1.81 -9.68
CA HIS A 75 -5.89 2.70 -10.62
C HIS A 75 -5.81 2.12 -12.04
N LEU A 76 -5.58 0.81 -12.17
CA LEU A 76 -5.43 0.13 -13.46
C LEU A 76 -6.76 -0.23 -14.11
N HIS A 77 -7.75 -0.65 -13.31
CA HIS A 77 -8.98 -1.27 -13.79
C HIS A 77 -10.25 -0.47 -13.40
N GLY A 78 -10.12 0.56 -12.55
CA GLY A 78 -11.23 1.38 -12.11
C GLY A 78 -12.03 0.79 -10.95
N ALA A 79 -13.08 1.50 -10.54
CA ALA A 79 -13.84 1.24 -9.30
C ALA A 79 -14.56 -0.12 -9.25
N HIS A 80 -14.80 -0.78 -10.39
CA HIS A 80 -15.54 -2.05 -10.47
C HIS A 80 -14.64 -3.25 -10.76
N TYR A 81 -13.33 -3.12 -10.60
CA TYR A 81 -12.37 -4.15 -11.00
C TYR A 81 -12.66 -5.51 -10.35
N TRP A 82 -13.13 -5.55 -9.10
CA TRP A 82 -13.42 -6.80 -8.41
C TRP A 82 -14.64 -7.55 -8.98
N HIS A 83 -15.52 -6.84 -9.69
CA HIS A 83 -16.68 -7.43 -10.35
C HIS A 83 -16.29 -7.96 -11.74
N GLU A 84 -15.43 -7.23 -12.44
CA GLU A 84 -14.97 -7.58 -13.80
C GLU A 84 -13.82 -8.59 -13.82
N SER A 85 -12.97 -8.56 -12.79
CA SER A 85 -11.78 -9.40 -12.59
C SER A 85 -11.69 -9.84 -11.12
N PRO A 86 -12.60 -10.73 -10.66
CA PRO A 86 -12.64 -11.18 -9.27
C PRO A 86 -11.34 -11.87 -8.79
N GLU A 87 -10.54 -12.40 -9.72
CA GLU A 87 -9.22 -12.96 -9.44
C GLU A 87 -8.20 -11.93 -8.91
N LEU A 88 -8.44 -10.63 -9.15
CA LEU A 88 -7.60 -9.53 -8.67
C LEU A 88 -8.07 -8.98 -7.31
N LEU A 89 -9.17 -9.49 -6.75
CA LEU A 89 -9.66 -9.06 -5.45
C LEU A 89 -8.62 -9.31 -4.34
N HIS A 90 -7.90 -10.43 -4.45
CA HIS A 90 -6.85 -10.81 -3.50
C HIS A 90 -5.47 -10.57 -4.11
N PRO A 91 -4.50 -10.07 -3.32
CA PRO A 91 -3.13 -9.93 -3.79
C PRO A 91 -2.54 -11.26 -4.25
N SER A 92 -1.67 -11.21 -5.26
CA SER A 92 -0.92 -12.38 -5.68
C SER A 92 0.09 -12.80 -4.60
N ARG A 93 0.44 -14.09 -4.55
CA ARG A 93 1.48 -14.57 -3.61
C ARG A 93 2.82 -13.86 -3.78
N GLU A 94 3.14 -13.43 -5.01
CA GLU A 94 4.37 -12.68 -5.29
C GLU A 94 4.33 -11.30 -4.62
N TYR A 95 3.18 -10.62 -4.68
CA TYR A 95 2.95 -9.38 -3.96
C TYR A 95 3.04 -9.59 -2.45
N GLU A 96 2.34 -10.60 -1.92
CA GLU A 96 2.34 -10.91 -0.49
C GLU A 96 3.75 -11.18 0.03
N ALA A 97 4.56 -11.97 -0.69
CA ALA A 97 5.95 -12.25 -0.32
C ALA A 97 6.83 -10.99 -0.32
N ARG A 98 6.55 -10.04 -1.22
CA ARG A 98 7.28 -8.77 -1.30
C ARG A 98 6.93 -7.82 -0.16
N THR A 99 5.66 -7.76 0.22
CA THR A 99 5.17 -6.83 1.24
C THR A 99 5.09 -7.45 2.63
N ALA A 100 5.34 -8.76 2.75
CA ALA A 100 5.51 -9.41 4.03
C ALA A 100 6.66 -8.74 4.78
N GLN A 101 6.33 -8.03 5.85
CA GLN A 101 7.32 -7.54 6.81
C GLN A 101 8.04 -8.77 7.40
N PRO A 102 9.36 -8.73 7.67
CA PRO A 102 9.94 -9.66 8.62
C PRO A 102 9.14 -9.52 9.93
N GLY A 103 8.61 -10.65 10.43
CA GLY A 103 7.88 -10.66 11.70
C GLY A 103 8.74 -10.06 12.83
N PRO A 104 8.12 -9.56 13.91
CA PRO A 104 8.87 -9.03 15.05
C PRO A 104 9.90 -10.09 15.51
N PRO A 105 11.14 -9.69 15.87
CA PRO A 105 12.10 -10.63 16.43
C PRO A 105 11.45 -11.34 17.63
N PRO A 106 11.63 -12.66 17.80
CA PRO A 106 11.03 -13.38 18.90
C PRO A 106 11.40 -12.69 20.21
N HIS A 107 10.39 -12.34 21.01
CA HIS A 107 10.61 -11.84 22.37
C HIS A 107 11.41 -12.91 23.10
N THR A 108 12.70 -12.67 23.29
CA THR A 108 13.57 -13.58 24.03
C THR A 108 13.26 -13.31 25.50
N THR A 109 12.54 -14.23 26.14
CA THR A 109 12.30 -14.26 27.59
C THR A 109 13.61 -14.49 28.34
#